data_AF-F9F3F1-F1
#
_entry.id   AF-F9F3F1-F1
#
_cell.length_a   1.000
_cell.length_b   1.000
_cell.length_c   1.000
_cell.angle_alpha   90.00
_cell.angle_beta   90.00
_cell.angle_gamma   90.00
#
_symmetry.space_group_name_H-M   'P 1'
#
loop_
_entity.id
_entity.type
_entity.pdbx_description
1 polymer ?
#
loop_
_entity_poly.entity_id
_entity_poly.type
_entity_poly.pdbx_seq_one_letter_code
_entity_poly.pdbx_strand_id
1 'polypeptide(L)'
;AASNSGKEVQLFNRQFQDMTALSQESVEFQTVNQYLNNHRAFDKYEVKDIFRINLREEPSPYHPDKDSKRYLLWHGSRAVNYCSILSHGLQIPPPRGPLTGSLFAKGIDLTDISSVAAQDCNTRSDALLLLCEAAIAKENYTQGRVGPSKWIDAEKVHKTLKGVNMPNPTIKPKTNFLEADSQYNKYTCYDPAQVRLRYLLRFDAPLSGKEGNHQPKPETGN
;
A
#
# COMPACT_ATOMS: atom_id res chain seq x y z
N ALA A 1 -26.24 -12.06 27.98
CA ALA A 1 -25.24 -11.62 26.99
C ALA A 1 -24.26 -12.77 26.78
N ALA A 2 -24.43 -13.55 25.72
CA ALA A 2 -23.51 -14.65 25.41
C ALA A 2 -22.21 -14.07 24.85
N SER A 3 -21.09 -14.53 25.39
CA SER A 3 -19.74 -14.05 25.06
C SER A 3 -19.42 -14.24 23.57
N ASN A 4 -19.29 -13.13 22.83
CA ASN A 4 -18.82 -13.12 21.44
C ASN A 4 -17.34 -13.51 21.29
N SER A 5 -16.59 -13.65 22.39
CA SER A 5 -15.15 -13.89 22.38
C SER A 5 -14.74 -15.17 21.63
N GLY A 6 -15.56 -16.23 21.69
CA GLY A 6 -15.23 -17.51 21.05
C GLY A 6 -15.29 -17.48 19.51
N LYS A 7 -16.16 -16.64 18.94
CA LYS A 7 -16.27 -16.47 17.48
C LYS A 7 -15.17 -15.58 16.93
N GLU A 8 -14.83 -14.51 17.65
CA GLU A 8 -13.74 -13.60 17.29
C GLU A 8 -12.38 -14.30 17.32
N VAL A 9 -12.12 -15.14 18.33
CA VAL A 9 -10.89 -15.94 18.41
C VAL A 9 -10.78 -16.96 17.28
N GLN A 10 -11.89 -17.57 16.85
CA GLN A 10 -11.89 -18.48 15.70
C GLN A 10 -11.69 -17.76 14.36
N LEU A 11 -12.27 -16.57 14.17
CA LEU A 11 -12.05 -15.72 13.00
C LEU A 11 -10.58 -15.27 12.91
N PHE A 12 -10.02 -14.82 14.04
CA PHE A 12 -8.63 -14.42 14.17
C PHE A 12 -7.66 -15.57 13.81
N ASN A 13 -7.89 -16.77 14.35
CA ASN A 13 -7.08 -17.94 14.03
C ASN A 13 -7.20 -18.38 12.57
N ARG A 14 -8.37 -18.22 11.94
CA ARG A 14 -8.60 -18.62 10.55
C ARG A 14 -7.87 -17.69 9.57
N GLN A 15 -7.85 -16.38 9.82
CA GLN A 15 -7.21 -15.39 8.94
C GLN A 15 -5.67 -15.40 9.02
N PHE A 16 -5.09 -15.67 10.20
CA PHE A 16 -3.64 -15.85 10.31
C PHE A 16 -3.14 -17.19 9.72
N GLN A 17 -3.99 -18.23 9.68
CA GLN A 17 -3.65 -19.52 9.07
C GLN A 17 -3.60 -19.50 7.54
N ASP A 18 -4.09 -18.43 6.90
CA ASP A 18 -4.14 -18.30 5.45
C ASP A 18 -3.04 -17.35 4.89
N MET A 19 -1.99 -17.03 5.66
CA MET A 19 -0.81 -16.31 5.12
C MET A 19 0.32 -17.28 4.76
N THR A 20 0.90 -17.11 3.58
CA THR A 20 2.07 -17.90 3.12
C THR A 20 3.29 -17.00 3.03
N ALA A 21 4.32 -17.29 3.84
CA ALA A 21 5.62 -16.65 3.69
C ALA A 21 6.22 -17.02 2.32
N LEU A 22 6.69 -16.03 1.57
CA LEU A 22 7.31 -16.25 0.27
C LEU A 22 8.82 -16.45 0.45
N SER A 23 9.38 -17.43 -0.27
CA SER A 23 10.83 -17.59 -0.36
C SER A 23 11.44 -16.43 -1.14
N GLN A 24 12.62 -15.95 -0.73
CA GLN A 24 13.29 -14.80 -1.35
C GLN A 24 13.74 -15.09 -2.79
N GLU A 25 13.92 -16.37 -3.11
CA GLU A 25 14.30 -16.88 -4.43
C GLU A 25 13.10 -16.99 -5.38
N SER A 26 11.88 -16.91 -4.85
CA SER A 26 10.67 -17.01 -5.66
C SER A 26 10.49 -15.79 -6.58
N VAL A 27 9.99 -16.03 -7.79
CA VAL A 27 9.66 -14.96 -8.75
C VAL A 27 8.65 -13.98 -8.15
N GLU A 28 7.70 -14.49 -7.37
CA GLU A 28 6.67 -13.70 -6.69
C GLU A 28 7.30 -12.69 -5.70
N PHE A 29 8.19 -13.16 -4.81
CA PHE A 29 8.92 -12.29 -3.88
C PHE A 29 9.78 -11.26 -4.62
N GLN A 30 10.56 -11.70 -5.61
CA GLN A 30 11.48 -10.81 -6.34
C GLN A 30 10.73 -9.71 -7.09
N THR A 31 9.60 -10.05 -7.73
CA THR A 31 8.79 -9.10 -8.49
C THR A 31 8.15 -8.07 -7.56
N VAL A 32 7.60 -8.50 -6.42
CA VAL A 32 7.00 -7.58 -5.43
C VAL A 32 8.07 -6.68 -4.78
N ASN A 33 9.23 -7.24 -4.39
CA ASN A 33 10.34 -6.45 -3.86
C ASN A 33 10.87 -5.45 -4.89
N GLN A 34 10.94 -5.84 -6.16
CA GLN A 34 11.34 -4.94 -7.24
C GLN A 34 10.30 -3.83 -7.44
N TYR A 35 9.00 -4.12 -7.35
CA TYR A 35 7.97 -3.09 -7.39
C TYR A 35 8.13 -2.11 -6.23
N LEU A 36 8.25 -2.61 -4.99
CA LEU A 36 8.45 -1.82 -3.78
C LEU A 36 9.63 -0.85 -3.94
N ASN A 37 10.78 -1.37 -4.39
CA ASN A 37 11.99 -0.59 -4.46
C ASN A 37 12.05 0.30 -5.72
N ASN A 38 11.55 -0.11 -6.89
CA ASN A 38 11.66 0.74 -8.09
C ASN A 38 10.58 1.83 -8.19
N HIS A 39 9.44 1.65 -7.52
CA HIS A 39 8.36 2.66 -7.46
C HIS A 39 8.32 3.32 -6.09
N ARG A 40 9.37 4.08 -5.79
CA ARG A 40 9.50 4.87 -4.56
C ARG A 40 9.99 6.28 -4.90
N ALA A 41 9.62 7.24 -4.07
CA ALA A 41 10.12 8.62 -4.12
C ALA A 41 11.33 8.83 -3.20
N PHE A 42 11.42 8.08 -2.10
CA PHE A 42 12.44 8.26 -1.06
C PHE A 42 13.35 7.03 -0.95
N ASP A 43 13.98 6.85 0.22
CA ASP A 43 15.04 5.87 0.44
C ASP A 43 14.68 4.42 0.08
N LYS A 44 15.71 3.63 -0.23
CA LYS A 44 15.57 2.21 -0.57
C LYS A 44 15.18 1.42 0.67
N TYR A 45 14.28 0.46 0.53
CA TYR A 45 13.86 -0.40 1.63
C TYR A 45 14.70 -1.67 1.72
N GLU A 46 14.97 -2.11 2.95
CA GLU A 46 15.45 -3.46 3.24
C GLU A 46 14.24 -4.35 3.58
N VAL A 47 13.83 -5.17 2.62
CA VAL A 47 12.70 -6.09 2.82
C VAL A 47 13.16 -7.28 3.66
N LYS A 48 12.48 -7.52 4.78
CA LYS A 48 12.70 -8.68 5.63
C LYS A 48 11.86 -9.85 5.16
N ASP A 49 10.55 -9.63 5.05
CA ASP A 49 9.58 -10.70 4.75
C ASP A 49 8.47 -10.18 3.83
N ILE A 50 7.96 -11.08 2.99
CA ILE A 50 6.74 -10.88 2.22
C ILE A 50 5.83 -12.08 2.46
N PHE A 51 4.61 -11.80 2.90
CA PHE A 51 3.56 -12.79 3.13
C PHE A 51 2.48 -12.60 2.07
N ARG A 52 2.16 -13.67 1.34
CA ARG A 52 0.95 -13.71 0.53
C ARG A 52 -0.24 -13.94 1.45
N ILE A 53 -1.28 -13.12 1.30
CA ILE A 53 -2.53 -13.22 2.04
C ILE A 53 -3.51 -14.04 1.20
N ASN A 54 -3.85 -15.25 1.64
CA ASN A 54 -4.77 -16.17 0.95
C ASN A 54 -6.17 -16.11 1.57
N LEU A 55 -6.82 -14.94 1.61
CA LEU A 55 -8.20 -14.85 2.11
C LEU A 55 -9.12 -15.73 1.23
N ARG A 56 -9.57 -16.86 1.79
CA ARG A 56 -10.46 -17.82 1.11
C ARG A 56 -11.75 -17.15 0.70
N GLU A 57 -12.19 -17.46 -0.52
CA GLU A 57 -13.55 -17.22 -1.03
C GLU A 57 -14.10 -15.79 -0.94
N GLU A 58 -13.25 -14.76 -0.86
CA GLU A 58 -13.74 -13.42 -1.13
C GLU A 58 -14.05 -13.27 -2.62
N PRO A 59 -15.25 -12.78 -2.99
CA PRO A 59 -15.57 -12.47 -4.38
C PRO A 59 -14.52 -11.49 -4.93
N SER A 60 -14.36 -11.47 -6.26
CA SER A 60 -13.56 -10.42 -6.90
C SER A 60 -14.01 -9.06 -6.35
N PRO A 61 -13.09 -8.09 -6.16
CA PRO A 61 -13.46 -6.78 -5.67
C PRO A 61 -14.69 -6.23 -6.40
N TYR A 62 -15.58 -5.60 -5.65
CA TYR A 62 -16.76 -4.96 -6.21
C TYR A 62 -16.34 -3.93 -7.24
N HIS A 63 -16.92 -4.01 -8.45
CA HIS A 63 -16.66 -3.04 -9.51
C HIS A 63 -17.77 -1.99 -9.45
N PRO A 64 -17.45 -0.73 -9.09
CA PRO A 64 -18.46 0.32 -8.98
C PRO A 64 -19.15 0.63 -10.31
N ASP A 65 -18.44 0.44 -11.43
CA ASP A 65 -18.95 0.69 -12.77
C ASP A 65 -18.33 -0.28 -13.80
N LYS A 66 -18.78 -0.21 -15.07
CA LYS A 66 -18.26 -1.05 -16.17
C LYS A 66 -16.86 -0.66 -16.65
N ASP A 67 -16.43 0.58 -16.39
CA ASP A 67 -15.15 1.13 -16.85
C ASP A 67 -14.04 1.01 -15.80
N SER A 68 -14.38 0.43 -14.65
CA SER A 68 -13.53 0.25 -13.49
C SER A 68 -12.35 -0.65 -13.85
N LYS A 69 -11.17 -0.24 -13.41
CA LYS A 69 -9.94 -1.00 -13.61
C LYS A 69 -9.45 -1.52 -12.28
N ARG A 70 -8.97 -2.76 -12.30
CA ARG A 70 -8.31 -3.33 -11.12
C ARG A 70 -6.84 -2.97 -11.14
N TYR A 71 -6.34 -2.53 -9.99
CA TYR A 71 -4.95 -2.15 -9.78
C TYR A 71 -4.37 -2.87 -8.57
N LEU A 72 -3.06 -3.12 -8.59
CA LEU A 72 -2.30 -3.60 -7.45
C LEU A 72 -1.55 -2.40 -6.85
N LEU A 73 -2.02 -1.91 -5.70
CA LEU A 73 -1.62 -0.62 -5.11
C LEU A 73 -1.22 -0.74 -3.63
N TRP A 74 -0.41 0.19 -3.16
CA TRP A 74 0.10 0.24 -1.79
C TRP A 74 -0.87 0.93 -0.83
N HIS A 75 -0.94 0.39 0.39
CA HIS A 75 -1.57 1.02 1.55
C HIS A 75 -0.66 0.90 2.78
N GLY A 76 -0.44 2.00 3.49
CA GLY A 76 0.31 2.02 4.74
C GLY A 76 -0.59 2.30 5.93
N SER A 77 -0.23 1.72 7.07
CA SER A 77 -0.88 2.01 8.34
C SER A 77 0.09 1.77 9.48
N ARG A 78 -0.22 2.29 10.67
CA ARG A 78 0.55 1.97 11.87
C ARG A 78 0.42 0.49 12.20
N ALA A 79 1.51 -0.14 12.65
CA ALA A 79 1.54 -1.57 12.98
C ALA A 79 0.40 -2.03 13.91
N VAL A 80 0.02 -1.17 14.88
CA VAL A 80 -1.10 -1.42 15.82
C VAL A 80 -2.46 -1.66 15.13
N ASN A 81 -2.64 -1.20 13.89
CA ASN A 81 -3.89 -1.35 13.15
C ASN A 81 -3.97 -2.68 12.39
N TYR A 82 -2.85 -3.36 12.14
CA TYR A 82 -2.81 -4.51 11.25
C TYR A 82 -3.59 -5.72 11.77
N CYS A 83 -3.68 -5.91 13.08
CA CYS A 83 -4.55 -6.95 13.63
C CYS A 83 -6.00 -6.73 13.20
N SER A 84 -6.50 -5.49 13.31
CA SER A 84 -7.85 -5.16 12.88
C SER A 84 -8.03 -5.24 11.36
N ILE A 85 -7.04 -4.77 10.59
CA ILE A 85 -7.10 -4.78 9.12
C ILE A 85 -7.09 -6.22 8.58
N LEU A 86 -6.25 -7.09 9.14
CA LEU A 86 -6.22 -8.50 8.74
C LEU A 86 -7.49 -9.24 9.18
N SER A 87 -8.13 -8.79 10.26
CA SER A 87 -9.38 -9.40 10.74
C SER A 87 -10.64 -8.95 10.01
N HIS A 88 -10.71 -7.68 9.61
CA HIS A 88 -11.94 -7.06 9.12
C HIS A 88 -11.79 -6.42 7.73
N GLY A 89 -10.63 -6.56 7.09
CA GLY A 89 -10.29 -5.79 5.90
C GLY A 89 -10.04 -4.31 6.22
N LEU A 90 -9.79 -3.53 5.16
CA LEU A 90 -9.70 -2.08 5.26
C LEU A 90 -11.10 -1.49 5.44
N GLN A 91 -11.24 -0.54 6.37
CA GLN A 91 -12.52 0.05 6.72
C GLN A 91 -12.49 1.55 6.45
N ILE A 92 -13.60 2.09 5.95
CA ILE A 92 -13.79 3.52 5.85
C ILE A 92 -14.21 4.03 7.23
N PRO A 93 -13.52 5.04 7.80
CA PRO A 93 -13.91 5.58 9.09
C PRO A 93 -15.39 6.01 9.06
N PRO A 94 -16.18 5.72 10.09
CA PRO A 94 -17.55 6.21 10.17
C PRO A 94 -17.55 7.75 10.10
N PRO A 95 -18.57 8.37 9.49
CA PRO A 95 -18.70 9.83 9.50
C PRO A 95 -18.76 10.30 10.96
N ARG A 96 -17.70 10.96 11.45
CA ARG A 96 -17.63 11.43 12.85
C ARG A 96 -17.97 12.91 12.93
N GLY A 97 -19.12 13.23 13.54
CA GLY A 97 -19.33 14.46 14.32
C GLY A 97 -19.20 15.80 13.58
N PRO A 98 -19.29 16.94 14.28
CA PRO A 98 -19.60 18.23 13.67
C PRO A 98 -18.55 18.68 12.65
N LEU A 99 -19.06 19.36 11.63
CA LEU A 99 -18.45 19.82 10.38
C LEU A 99 -17.23 20.73 10.55
N THR A 100 -16.15 20.24 11.13
CA THR A 100 -14.88 20.96 11.21
C THR A 100 -13.77 20.08 10.66
N GLY A 101 -13.55 20.17 9.35
CA GLY A 101 -12.41 19.60 8.65
C GLY A 101 -12.75 18.38 7.78
N SER A 102 -13.06 18.65 6.51
CA SER A 102 -13.34 17.69 5.42
C SER A 102 -14.70 16.97 5.52
N LEU A 103 -15.70 17.56 4.86
CA LEU A 103 -17.11 17.15 4.72
C LEU A 103 -17.38 15.77 4.08
N PHE A 104 -16.36 14.95 3.84
CA PHE A 104 -16.50 13.63 3.23
C PHE A 104 -15.63 12.66 4.02
N ALA A 105 -16.20 11.52 4.40
CA ALA A 105 -15.40 10.37 4.81
C ALA A 105 -14.40 10.11 3.68
N LYS A 106 -13.11 10.41 3.94
CA LYS A 106 -12.04 10.13 2.99
C LYS A 106 -11.97 8.61 2.91
N GLY A 107 -12.19 8.07 1.72
CA GLY A 107 -12.22 6.63 1.49
C GLY A 107 -10.89 5.95 1.82
N ILE A 108 -10.74 4.71 1.37
CA ILE A 108 -9.48 4.01 1.47
C ILE A 108 -8.53 4.59 0.42
N ASP A 109 -7.52 5.32 0.89
CA ASP A 109 -6.49 5.92 0.04
C ASP A 109 -5.40 4.89 -0.30
N LEU A 110 -5.09 4.79 -1.59
CA LEU A 110 -4.11 3.90 -2.19
C LEU A 110 -3.19 4.67 -3.14
N THR A 111 -1.99 4.15 -3.38
CA THR A 111 -1.00 4.76 -4.28
C THR A 111 -0.15 3.72 -5.00
N ASP A 112 0.40 4.10 -6.15
CA ASP A 112 1.35 3.29 -6.91
C ASP A 112 2.81 3.51 -6.48
N ILE A 113 3.08 4.44 -5.56
CA ILE A 113 4.40 4.76 -5.00
C ILE A 113 4.52 4.25 -3.56
N SER A 114 5.36 3.25 -3.34
CA SER A 114 5.52 2.57 -2.05
C SER A 114 5.88 3.52 -0.91
N SER A 115 6.77 4.47 -1.17
CA SER A 115 7.26 5.38 -0.14
C SER A 115 6.29 6.48 0.26
N VAL A 116 5.26 6.73 -0.54
CA VAL A 116 4.17 7.61 -0.16
C VAL A 116 3.28 6.88 0.84
N ALA A 117 2.90 5.64 0.54
CA ALA A 117 2.14 4.80 1.47
C ALA A 117 2.91 4.52 2.78
N ALA A 118 4.21 4.28 2.71
CA ALA A 118 5.03 3.97 3.88
C ALA A 118 5.11 5.12 4.93
N GLN A 119 4.76 6.36 4.57
CA GLN A 119 4.69 7.46 5.53
C GLN A 119 3.63 7.21 6.61
N ASP A 120 2.54 6.53 6.27
CA ASP A 120 1.46 6.21 7.20
C ASP A 120 1.82 5.10 8.20
N CYS A 121 2.94 4.39 7.97
CA CYS A 121 3.47 3.41 8.92
C CYS A 121 3.96 4.06 10.22
N ASN A 122 4.42 5.31 10.15
CA ASN A 122 4.98 6.09 11.26
C ASN A 122 6.05 5.33 12.08
N THR A 123 6.85 4.52 11.40
CA THR A 123 8.02 3.82 11.94
C THR A 123 9.06 3.67 10.84
N ARG A 124 10.32 3.51 11.23
CA ARG A 124 11.44 3.26 10.31
C ARG A 124 11.98 1.83 10.40
N SER A 125 11.62 1.11 11.45
CA SER A 125 12.01 -0.29 11.61
C SER A 125 10.77 -1.15 11.80
N ASP A 126 10.82 -2.36 11.22
CA ASP A 126 9.72 -3.33 11.20
C ASP A 126 8.40 -2.70 10.75
N ALA A 127 8.49 -1.84 9.74
CA ALA A 127 7.34 -1.25 9.11
C ALA A 127 6.55 -2.34 8.37
N LEU A 128 5.22 -2.21 8.42
CA LEU A 128 4.29 -3.07 7.68
C LEU A 128 3.66 -2.27 6.55
N LEU A 129 3.61 -2.85 5.35
CA LEU A 129 2.96 -2.26 4.18
C LEU A 129 2.06 -3.29 3.50
N LEU A 130 0.86 -2.88 3.10
CA LEU A 130 -0.06 -3.72 2.35
C LEU A 130 0.09 -3.45 0.86
N LEU A 131 -0.01 -4.52 0.09
CA LEU A 131 -0.26 -4.46 -1.33
C LEU A 131 -1.66 -5.04 -1.61
N CYS A 132 -2.53 -4.21 -2.15
CA CYS A 132 -3.95 -4.45 -2.28
C CYS A 132 -4.36 -4.50 -3.75
N GLU A 133 -5.23 -5.45 -4.11
CA GLU A 133 -5.99 -5.40 -5.35
C GLU A 133 -7.19 -4.48 -5.12
N ALA A 134 -7.33 -3.43 -5.94
CA ALA A 134 -8.41 -2.46 -5.81
C ALA A 134 -9.10 -2.22 -7.15
N ALA A 135 -10.44 -2.27 -7.15
CA ALA A 135 -11.25 -1.84 -8.28
C ALA A 135 -11.48 -0.32 -8.20
N ILE A 136 -10.92 0.43 -9.16
CA ILE A 136 -10.93 1.89 -9.18
C ILE A 136 -11.76 2.38 -10.36
N ALA A 137 -12.79 3.16 -10.04
CA ALA A 137 -13.56 3.96 -11.01
C ALA A 137 -12.69 5.06 -11.60
N LYS A 138 -12.98 5.49 -12.83
CA LYS A 138 -12.15 6.49 -13.54
C LYS A 138 -12.08 7.82 -12.79
N GLU A 139 -13.18 8.24 -12.18
CA GLU A 139 -13.33 9.46 -11.39
C GLU A 139 -12.63 9.41 -10.02
N ASN A 140 -12.29 8.21 -9.54
CA ASN A 140 -11.66 7.99 -8.23
C ASN A 140 -10.13 7.91 -8.32
N TYR A 141 -9.58 8.24 -9.48
CA TYR A 141 -8.16 8.37 -9.75
C TYR A 141 -7.79 9.83 -9.95
N THR A 142 -6.79 10.30 -9.21
CA THR A 142 -6.18 11.62 -9.40
C THR A 142 -4.75 11.44 -9.91
N GLN A 143 -4.47 11.97 -11.09
CA GLN A 143 -3.13 11.94 -11.66
C GLN A 143 -2.23 12.95 -10.95
N GLY A 144 -1.06 12.48 -10.51
CA GLY A 144 0.00 13.32 -9.97
C GLY A 144 1.06 13.65 -11.02
N ARG A 145 2.05 14.45 -10.60
CA ARG A 145 3.19 14.82 -11.44
C ARG A 145 4.05 13.63 -11.79
N VAL A 146 4.29 12.74 -10.83
CA VAL A 146 5.14 11.55 -10.96
C VAL A 146 4.28 10.30 -10.88
N GLY A 147 4.48 9.38 -11.82
CA GLY A 147 3.80 8.08 -11.80
C GLY A 147 4.42 7.06 -12.76
N PRO A 148 3.84 5.84 -12.83
CA PRO A 148 4.28 4.78 -13.71
C PRO A 148 4.21 5.19 -15.18
N SER A 149 5.29 4.93 -15.93
CA SER A 149 5.29 5.13 -17.40
C SER A 149 4.77 3.91 -18.16
N LYS A 150 4.68 2.74 -17.51
CA LYS A 150 4.18 1.51 -18.12
C LYS A 150 3.46 0.64 -17.08
N TRP A 151 2.27 0.21 -17.43
CA TRP A 151 1.47 -0.76 -16.68
C TRP A 151 1.57 -2.13 -17.34
N ILE A 152 1.56 -3.20 -16.53
CA ILE A 152 1.56 -4.59 -16.96
C ILE A 152 0.51 -5.39 -16.18
N ASP A 153 0.15 -6.57 -16.69
CA ASP A 153 -0.70 -7.51 -15.96
C ASP A 153 0.07 -8.12 -14.78
N ALA A 154 -0.52 -8.05 -13.60
CA ALA A 154 0.02 -8.60 -12.35
C ALA A 154 -0.04 -10.13 -12.27
N GLU A 155 -0.57 -10.82 -13.30
CA GLU A 155 -0.33 -12.26 -13.53
C GLU A 155 1.18 -12.59 -13.50
N LYS A 156 2.04 -11.62 -13.84
CA LYS A 156 3.51 -11.72 -13.72
C LYS A 156 4.00 -11.93 -12.28
N VAL A 157 3.25 -11.49 -11.28
CA VAL A 157 3.54 -11.75 -9.86
C VAL A 157 2.97 -13.11 -9.46
N HIS A 158 1.67 -13.32 -9.70
CA HIS A 158 0.99 -14.58 -9.36
C HIS A 158 -0.27 -14.77 -10.22
N LYS A 159 -0.58 -16.01 -10.62
CA LYS A 159 -1.71 -16.34 -11.52
C LYS A 159 -3.08 -15.80 -11.10
N THR A 160 -3.30 -15.65 -9.79
CA THR A 160 -4.55 -15.14 -9.21
C THR A 160 -4.70 -13.62 -9.32
N LEU A 161 -3.75 -12.92 -9.95
CA LEU A 161 -3.78 -11.48 -10.20
C LEU A 161 -4.02 -11.16 -11.68
N LYS A 162 -4.43 -12.16 -12.48
CA LYS A 162 -4.71 -11.96 -13.89
C LYS A 162 -5.76 -10.88 -14.13
N GLY A 163 -5.45 -9.93 -15.00
CA GLY A 163 -6.29 -8.77 -15.29
C GLY A 163 -6.28 -7.70 -14.19
N VAL A 164 -5.29 -7.73 -13.29
CA VAL A 164 -5.01 -6.65 -12.34
C VAL A 164 -3.80 -5.88 -12.87
N ASN A 165 -3.90 -4.56 -12.97
CA ASN A 165 -2.81 -3.73 -13.46
C ASN A 165 -1.80 -3.43 -12.34
N MET A 166 -0.53 -3.60 -12.61
CA MET A 166 0.54 -3.11 -11.75
C MET A 166 1.56 -2.28 -12.55
N PRO A 167 2.25 -1.33 -11.91
CA PRO A 167 3.39 -0.68 -12.55
C PRO A 167 4.45 -1.71 -12.94
N ASN A 168 5.07 -1.54 -14.09
CA ASN A 168 6.15 -2.44 -14.51
C ASN A 168 7.33 -2.29 -13.55
N PRO A 169 7.66 -3.31 -12.73
CA PRO A 169 8.64 -3.16 -11.66
C PRO A 169 10.04 -2.89 -12.18
N THR A 170 10.35 -3.15 -13.45
CA THR A 170 11.69 -2.90 -14.03
C THR A 170 11.90 -1.46 -14.49
N ILE A 171 10.85 -0.62 -14.53
CA ILE A 171 10.89 0.74 -15.03
C ILE A 171 10.58 1.69 -13.87
N LYS A 172 11.47 2.63 -13.57
CA LYS A 172 11.23 3.65 -12.54
C LYS A 172 10.12 4.64 -12.98
N PRO A 173 9.35 5.20 -12.04
CA PRO A 173 8.36 6.23 -12.34
C PRO A 173 9.05 7.47 -12.92
N LYS A 174 8.31 8.24 -13.72
CA LYS A 174 8.79 9.48 -14.33
C LYS A 174 7.79 10.59 -14.08
N THR A 175 8.26 11.83 -14.23
CA THR A 175 7.39 12.99 -14.28
C THR A 175 6.57 12.92 -15.56
N ASN A 176 5.26 12.74 -15.41
CA ASN A 176 4.31 12.52 -16.48
C ASN A 176 3.42 13.75 -16.74
N PHE A 177 3.20 14.62 -15.74
CA PHE A 177 2.28 15.76 -15.88
C PHE A 177 2.68 16.95 -14.98
N LEU A 178 3.37 17.94 -15.52
CA LEU A 178 3.93 19.05 -14.73
C LEU A 178 2.86 19.96 -14.08
N GLU A 179 1.68 20.04 -14.67
CA GLU A 179 0.57 20.88 -14.22
C GLU A 179 -0.29 20.24 -13.12
N ALA A 180 0.07 19.04 -12.63
CA ALA A 180 -0.71 18.38 -11.57
C ALA A 180 -0.61 19.12 -10.23
N ASP A 181 -1.71 19.14 -9.49
CA ASP A 181 -1.78 19.68 -8.12
C ASP A 181 -1.14 18.76 -7.06
N SER A 182 -1.12 17.44 -7.34
CA SER A 182 -0.48 16.43 -6.47
C SER A 182 0.86 15.97 -7.06
N GLN A 183 1.85 15.70 -6.20
CA GLN A 183 3.12 15.13 -6.67
C GLN A 183 3.00 13.69 -7.18
N TYR A 184 2.11 12.89 -6.60
CA TYR A 184 1.96 11.47 -6.92
C TYR A 184 0.51 11.11 -7.22
N ASN A 185 0.33 10.01 -7.95
CA ASN A 185 -0.99 9.46 -8.23
C ASN A 185 -1.69 9.04 -6.93
N LYS A 186 -2.99 9.30 -6.89
CA LYS A 186 -3.88 8.90 -5.80
C LYS A 186 -5.05 8.10 -6.35
N TYR A 187 -5.39 7.03 -5.64
CA TYR A 187 -6.51 6.14 -5.95
C TYR A 187 -7.35 6.01 -4.69
N THR A 188 -8.65 6.28 -4.78
CA THR A 188 -9.53 6.29 -3.59
C THR A 188 -10.66 5.28 -3.76
N CYS A 189 -10.84 4.37 -2.80
CA CYS A 189 -12.00 3.48 -2.76
C CYS A 189 -13.02 4.00 -1.74
N TYR A 190 -14.29 4.09 -2.15
CA TYR A 190 -15.38 4.56 -1.29
C TYR A 190 -16.27 3.42 -0.77
N ASP A 191 -15.93 2.18 -1.11
CA ASP A 191 -16.53 0.98 -0.54
C ASP A 191 -15.40 -0.01 -0.19
N PRO A 192 -15.31 -0.50 1.07
CA PRO A 192 -14.38 -1.56 1.46
C PRO A 192 -14.39 -2.79 0.54
N ALA A 193 -15.54 -3.15 -0.04
CA ALA A 193 -15.67 -4.28 -0.96
C ALA A 193 -14.89 -4.08 -2.28
N GLN A 194 -14.44 -2.87 -2.58
CA GLN A 194 -13.57 -2.57 -3.73
C GLN A 194 -12.11 -2.97 -3.50
N VAL A 195 -11.72 -3.34 -2.28
CA VAL A 195 -10.32 -3.59 -1.92
C VAL A 195 -10.14 -4.99 -1.34
N ARG A 196 -9.20 -5.74 -1.90
CA ARG A 196 -8.78 -7.05 -1.42
C ARG A 196 -7.30 -7.03 -1.04
N LEU A 197 -6.99 -7.50 0.16
CA LEU A 197 -5.60 -7.64 0.62
C LEU A 197 -4.90 -8.79 -0.12
N ARG A 198 -3.72 -8.55 -0.67
CA ARG A 198 -2.96 -9.56 -1.44
C ARG A 198 -1.63 -9.92 -0.82
N TYR A 199 -0.88 -8.92 -0.35
CA TYR A 199 0.41 -9.14 0.31
C TYR A 199 0.59 -8.23 1.51
N LEU A 200 1.32 -8.74 2.50
CA LEU A 200 1.85 -8.00 3.64
C LEU A 200 3.37 -8.03 3.57
N LEU A 201 4.00 -6.87 3.59
CA LEU A 201 5.46 -6.73 3.56
C LEU A 201 5.93 -6.22 4.91
N ARG A 202 7.03 -6.80 5.41
CA ARG A 202 7.81 -6.28 6.54
C ARG A 202 9.16 -5.79 6.05
N PHE A 203 9.52 -4.55 6.39
CA PHE A 203 10.76 -3.94 5.91
C PHE A 203 11.30 -2.91 6.91
N ASP A 204 12.58 -2.60 6.76
CA ASP A 204 13.20 -1.43 7.38
C ASP A 204 13.37 -0.32 6.33
N ALA A 205 13.12 0.91 6.75
CA ALA A 205 13.47 2.12 6.03
C ALA A 205 14.78 2.66 6.61
N PRO A 206 15.85 2.81 5.81
CA PRO A 206 17.16 3.17 6.32
C PRO A 206 17.15 4.58 6.95
N LEU A 207 18.10 4.80 7.85
CA LEU A 207 18.46 6.12 8.34
C LEU A 207 19.23 6.85 7.23
N SER A 208 18.55 7.58 6.35
CA SER A 208 19.23 8.69 5.68
C SER A 208 19.41 9.80 6.72
N GLY A 209 20.66 9.96 7.16
CA GLY A 209 21.03 10.97 8.14
C GLY A 209 20.62 12.35 7.65
N LYS A 210 19.87 13.09 8.48
CA LYS A 210 20.19 14.50 8.63
C LYS A 210 21.57 14.54 9.29
N GLU A 211 22.63 14.44 8.50
CA GLU A 211 23.84 15.17 8.87
C GLU A 211 23.41 16.63 8.83
N GLY A 212 23.18 17.20 10.02
CA GLY A 212 23.10 18.63 10.17
C GLY A 212 24.38 19.20 9.58
N ASN A 213 24.25 20.09 8.60
CA ASN A 213 25.32 20.97 8.17
C ASN A 213 25.80 21.75 9.40
N HIS A 214 26.76 21.20 10.14
CA HIS A 214 27.69 21.97 10.95
C HIS A 214 28.96 22.04 10.12
N GLN A 215 28.98 23.01 9.21
CA GLN A 215 30.24 23.56 8.73
C GLN A 215 31.01 24.04 9.97
N PRO A 216 32.25 23.59 10.21
CA PRO A 216 33.10 24.25 11.18
C PRO A 216 33.33 25.69 10.70
N LYS A 217 33.04 26.66 11.58
CA LYS A 217 33.39 28.07 11.35
C LYS A 217 34.89 28.16 11.11
N PRO A 218 35.36 28.95 10.14
CA PRO A 218 36.78 29.19 9.97
C PRO A 218 37.31 29.91 11.22
N GLU A 219 38.37 29.37 11.79
CA GLU A 219 39.18 30.03 12.82
C GLU A 219 39.73 31.33 12.24
N THR A 220 39.31 32.45 12.81
CA THR A 220 39.96 33.73 12.59
C THR A 220 41.31 33.68 13.29
N GLY A 221 42.38 33.57 12.49
CA GLY A 221 43.75 33.71 12.98
C GLY A 221 43.99 35.11 13.55
N ASN A 222 44.70 35.15 14.67
CA ASN A 222 45.43 36.32 15.17
C ASN A 222 46.84 36.30 14.58
#